data_AF-Q60C19-F1
#
_entry.id   AF-Q60C19-F1
#
_cell.length_a   1.000
_cell.length_b   1.000
_cell.length_c   1.000
_cell.angle_alpha   90.00
_cell.angle_beta   90.00
_cell.angle_gamma   90.00
#
_symmetry.space_group_name_H-M   'P 1'
#
loop_
_entity.id
_entity.type
_entity.pdbx_description
1 polymer ?
#
loop_
_entity_poly.entity_id
_entity_poly.type
_entity_poly.pdbx_seq_one_letter_code
_entity_poly.pdbx_strand_id
1 'polypeptide(L)'
;MWDFNLLSATRTLEKSMAFVLHRWLIYLGVGLAYIFGAIIGAGTTIGIGSLSSNPTAFAGTGAWIGMGVVGWILYKFRNGFLTGVQARNAALLGAEALREPVPKGKAQIDYARRRVAERLPPPPALSPLIAAIRSVASALPGWKEPAPQTLPQRWLLQAKGLLVTTETLTLLGYHFAQPANSFARSARDGLLLLAAHLPTILRNRLYLSGFGWLGCFAAFPVLLAAIQGILAGLPLDPGIWPYVFAFLLAWTIKAAFLDAIAMAAMLDLFLKLPAPENGSELSDALARDFPAFAGICAQTDI
;
A
#
# COMPACT_ATOMS: atom_id res chain seq x y z
N MET A 1 -20.53 14.40 -1.33
CA MET A 1 -20.31 14.39 -2.79
C MET A 1 -18.86 14.00 -3.01
N TRP A 2 -18.61 13.05 -3.91
CA TRP A 2 -17.30 12.40 -4.11
C TRP A 2 -16.58 13.14 -5.23
N ASP A 3 -15.31 13.52 -5.05
CA ASP A 3 -14.61 14.42 -5.96
C ASP A 3 -13.75 13.68 -7.02
N PHE A 4 -13.79 12.35 -7.02
CA PHE A 4 -13.02 11.49 -7.94
C PHE A 4 -13.91 10.67 -8.87
N ASN A 5 -13.43 10.43 -10.09
CA ASN A 5 -14.16 9.67 -11.10
C ASN A 5 -13.69 8.21 -11.12
N LEU A 6 -14.41 7.34 -10.42
CA LEU A 6 -14.17 5.89 -10.39
C LEU A 6 -14.14 5.26 -11.79
N LEU A 7 -14.99 5.72 -12.70
CA LEU A 7 -15.07 5.22 -14.07
C LEU A 7 -13.85 5.63 -14.91
N SER A 8 -13.31 6.83 -14.66
CA SER A 8 -12.06 7.27 -15.26
C SER A 8 -10.89 6.44 -14.72
N ALA A 9 -10.85 6.19 -13.41
CA ALA A 9 -9.81 5.38 -12.79
C ALA A 9 -9.81 3.93 -13.30
N THR A 10 -10.98 3.29 -13.46
CA THR A 10 -11.08 1.94 -14.03
C THR A 10 -10.68 1.89 -15.50
N ARG A 11 -11.01 2.91 -16.29
CA ARG A 11 -10.59 3.01 -17.71
C ARG A 11 -9.09 3.27 -17.85
N THR A 12 -8.48 3.98 -16.91
CA THR A 12 -7.03 4.13 -16.81
C THR A 12 -6.38 2.80 -16.47
N LEU A 13 -6.93 2.02 -15.53
CA LEU A 13 -6.44 0.66 -15.22
C LEU A 13 -6.55 -0.32 -16.38
N GLU A 14 -7.58 -0.22 -17.20
CA GLU A 14 -7.71 -1.05 -18.40
C GLU A 14 -6.55 -0.78 -19.37
N LYS A 15 -6.10 0.48 -19.46
CA LYS A 15 -4.92 0.86 -20.26
C LYS A 15 -3.61 0.37 -19.64
N SER A 16 -3.54 0.26 -18.31
CA SER A 16 -2.38 -0.26 -17.56
C SER A 16 -2.53 -1.72 -17.10
N MET A 17 -3.39 -2.51 -17.76
CA MET A 17 -3.74 -3.90 -17.35
C MET A 17 -2.53 -4.83 -17.23
N ALA A 18 -1.51 -4.68 -18.09
CA ALA A 18 -0.28 -5.47 -18.01
C ALA A 18 0.47 -5.25 -16.68
N PHE A 19 0.41 -4.03 -16.14
CA PHE A 19 0.98 -3.71 -14.84
C PHE A 19 0.14 -4.26 -13.69
N VAL A 20 -1.18 -4.12 -13.79
CA VAL A 20 -2.12 -4.68 -12.81
C VAL A 20 -1.94 -6.20 -12.70
N LEU A 21 -1.74 -6.87 -13.83
CA LEU A 21 -1.50 -8.32 -13.87
C LEU A 21 -0.14 -8.70 -13.27
N HIS A 22 0.92 -7.92 -13.53
CA HIS A 22 2.22 -8.13 -12.88
C HIS A 22 2.12 -7.96 -11.36
N ARG A 23 1.41 -6.93 -10.91
CA ARG A 23 1.15 -6.68 -9.49
C ARG A 23 0.34 -7.82 -8.89
N TRP A 24 -0.71 -8.28 -9.57
CA TRP A 24 -1.50 -9.43 -9.16
C TRP A 24 -0.66 -10.69 -9.02
N LEU A 25 0.21 -11.02 -9.98
CA LEU A 25 1.12 -12.17 -9.88
C LEU A 25 2.02 -12.10 -8.65
N ILE A 26 2.55 -10.92 -8.33
CA ILE A 26 3.40 -10.72 -7.15
C ILE A 26 2.60 -10.91 -5.85
N TYR A 27 1.45 -10.26 -5.73
CA TYR A 27 0.62 -10.37 -4.53
C TYR A 27 0.03 -11.78 -4.37
N LEU A 28 -0.31 -12.44 -5.48
CA LEU A 28 -0.70 -13.85 -5.49
C LEU A 28 0.45 -14.72 -5.00
N GLY A 29 1.67 -14.50 -5.50
CA GLY A 29 2.87 -15.19 -5.01
C GLY A 29 3.09 -15.00 -3.50
N VAL A 30 2.84 -13.80 -2.98
CA VAL A 30 2.88 -13.52 -1.53
C VAL A 30 1.78 -14.31 -0.79
N GLY A 31 0.54 -14.29 -1.29
CA GLY A 31 -0.57 -15.04 -0.68
C GLY A 31 -0.29 -16.55 -0.66
N LEU A 32 0.18 -17.09 -1.77
CA LEU A 32 0.59 -18.49 -1.88
C LEU A 32 1.75 -18.82 -0.94
N ALA A 33 2.75 -17.94 -0.81
CA ALA A 33 3.84 -18.14 0.14
C ALA A 33 3.33 -18.28 1.58
N TYR A 34 2.34 -17.48 1.99
CA TYR A 34 1.71 -17.64 3.32
C TYR A 34 0.97 -18.97 3.45
N ILE A 35 0.22 -19.38 2.43
CA ILE A 35 -0.50 -20.66 2.42
C ILE A 35 0.49 -21.84 2.49
N PHE A 36 1.55 -21.83 1.67
CA PHE A 36 2.60 -22.85 1.73
C PHE A 36 3.34 -22.84 3.06
N GLY A 37 3.62 -21.66 3.62
CA GLY A 37 4.18 -21.54 4.97
C GLY A 37 3.31 -22.21 6.01
N ALA A 38 1.99 -21.97 5.96
CA ALA A 38 1.03 -22.63 6.84
C ALA A 38 1.04 -24.17 6.67
N ILE A 39 0.99 -24.65 5.42
CA ILE A 39 0.95 -26.09 5.12
C ILE A 39 2.25 -26.79 5.55
N ILE A 40 3.42 -26.21 5.22
CA ILE A 40 4.73 -26.75 5.60
C ILE A 40 4.88 -26.74 7.13
N GLY A 41 4.45 -25.65 7.78
CA GLY A 41 4.46 -25.52 9.22
C GLY A 41 3.60 -26.59 9.90
N ALA A 42 2.35 -26.76 9.45
CA ALA A 42 1.46 -27.83 9.92
C ALA A 42 2.08 -29.21 9.70
N GLY A 43 2.55 -29.50 8.49
CA GLY A 43 3.15 -30.78 8.14
C GLY A 43 4.37 -31.13 9.00
N THR A 44 5.23 -30.15 9.27
CA THR A 44 6.40 -30.33 10.16
C THR A 44 5.94 -30.71 11.58
N THR A 45 4.94 -30.01 12.12
CA THR A 45 4.43 -30.34 13.46
C THR A 45 3.66 -31.65 13.54
N ILE A 46 2.99 -32.07 12.45
CA ILE A 46 2.36 -33.39 12.37
C ILE A 46 3.44 -34.48 12.34
N GLY A 47 4.52 -34.28 11.58
CA GLY A 47 5.65 -35.20 11.53
C GLY A 47 6.39 -35.35 12.86
N ILE A 48 6.54 -34.27 13.63
CA ILE A 48 7.09 -34.34 14.99
C ILE A 48 6.06 -34.96 15.96
N GLY A 49 4.79 -34.59 15.79
CA GLY A 49 3.68 -35.04 16.62
C GLY A 49 3.29 -36.50 16.45
N SER A 50 3.71 -37.17 15.36
CA SER A 50 3.45 -38.60 15.14
C SER A 50 4.10 -39.51 16.19
N LEU A 51 5.00 -38.98 17.00
CA LEU A 51 5.59 -39.64 18.17
C LEU A 51 4.70 -39.54 19.43
N SER A 52 3.56 -38.84 19.35
CA SER A 52 2.62 -38.62 20.46
C SER A 52 1.27 -39.29 20.20
N SER A 53 0.43 -39.38 21.25
CA SER A 53 -0.91 -39.98 21.17
C SER A 53 -1.88 -39.22 20.25
N ASN A 54 -1.61 -37.95 19.93
CA ASN A 54 -2.45 -37.13 19.04
C ASN A 54 -1.59 -36.43 17.97
N PRO A 55 -1.31 -37.09 16.84
CA PRO A 55 -0.40 -36.59 15.80
C PRO A 55 -0.79 -35.22 15.21
N THR A 56 -2.07 -34.87 15.23
CA THR A 56 -2.60 -33.63 14.63
C THR A 56 -2.76 -32.48 15.63
N ALA A 57 -2.57 -32.71 16.94
CA ALA A 57 -2.86 -31.71 17.97
C ALA A 57 -2.06 -30.41 17.80
N PHE A 58 -0.85 -30.49 17.24
CA PHE A 58 0.05 -29.35 17.07
C PHE A 58 0.01 -28.73 15.66
N ALA A 59 -0.79 -29.28 14.73
CA ALA A 59 -0.84 -28.84 13.35
C ALA A 59 -1.20 -27.35 13.20
N GLY A 60 -2.18 -26.87 14.00
CA GLY A 60 -2.59 -25.46 13.99
C GLY A 60 -1.48 -24.51 14.42
N THR A 61 -0.74 -24.86 15.48
CA THR A 61 0.39 -24.06 15.97
C THR A 61 1.54 -24.05 14.95
N GLY A 62 1.83 -25.20 14.35
CA GLY A 62 2.83 -25.30 13.29
C GLY A 62 2.53 -24.39 12.11
N ALA A 63 1.28 -24.33 11.68
CA ALA A 63 0.87 -23.47 10.58
C ALA A 63 0.97 -21.97 10.91
N TRP A 64 0.60 -21.54 12.12
CA TRP A 64 0.83 -20.16 12.54
C TRP A 64 2.32 -19.79 12.59
N ILE A 65 3.16 -20.69 13.09
CA ILE A 65 4.62 -20.49 13.09
C ILE A 65 5.15 -20.39 11.65
N GLY A 66 4.73 -21.30 10.77
CA GLY A 66 5.12 -21.28 9.37
C GLY A 66 4.72 -19.99 8.65
N MET A 67 3.50 -19.50 8.88
CA MET A 67 3.06 -18.18 8.41
C MET A 67 3.90 -17.05 9.00
N GLY A 68 4.24 -17.10 10.28
CA GLY A 68 5.08 -16.12 10.97
C GLY A 68 6.48 -16.04 10.35
N VAL A 69 7.10 -17.18 10.04
CA VAL A 69 8.40 -17.26 9.37
C VAL A 69 8.34 -16.64 7.97
N VAL A 70 7.32 -16.97 7.18
CA VAL A 70 7.11 -16.35 5.85
C VAL A 70 6.93 -14.84 5.99
N GLY A 71 6.15 -14.38 6.97
CA GLY A 71 5.98 -12.96 7.25
C GLY A 71 7.28 -12.26 7.63
N TRP A 72 8.13 -12.89 8.44
CA TRP A 72 9.45 -12.38 8.80
C TRP A 72 10.39 -12.27 7.58
N ILE A 73 10.41 -13.29 6.72
CA ILE A 73 11.17 -13.27 5.46
C ILE A 73 10.69 -12.11 4.57
N LEU A 74 9.39 -12.00 4.34
CA LEU A 74 8.80 -10.94 3.52
C LEU A 74 9.06 -9.55 4.09
N TYR A 75 9.03 -9.38 5.41
CA TYR A 75 9.38 -8.13 6.09
C TYR A 75 10.82 -7.70 5.76
N LYS A 76 11.78 -8.63 5.78
CA LYS A 76 13.18 -8.35 5.42
C LYS A 76 13.34 -7.93 3.96
N PHE A 77 12.59 -8.54 3.04
CA PHE A 77 12.63 -8.20 1.61
C PHE A 77 11.80 -6.97 1.23
N ARG A 78 10.96 -6.44 2.15
CA ARG A 78 10.02 -5.34 1.89
C ARG A 78 10.71 -4.10 1.32
N ASN A 79 11.82 -3.67 1.92
CA ASN A 79 12.45 -2.39 1.58
C ASN A 79 13.04 -2.38 0.16
N GLY A 80 13.47 -3.53 -0.37
CA GLY A 80 13.98 -3.64 -1.74
C GLY A 80 12.88 -3.95 -2.76
N PHE A 81 12.14 -5.03 -2.55
CA PHE A 81 11.27 -5.60 -3.58
C PHE A 81 9.90 -4.92 -3.65
N LEU A 82 9.17 -4.86 -2.54
CA LEU A 82 7.79 -4.33 -2.51
C LEU A 82 7.76 -2.82 -2.76
N THR A 83 8.71 -2.07 -2.19
CA THR A 83 8.86 -0.64 -2.49
C THR A 83 9.16 -0.41 -3.98
N GLY A 84 9.99 -1.26 -4.59
CA GLY A 84 10.31 -1.18 -6.03
C GLY A 84 9.11 -1.49 -6.94
N VAL A 85 8.22 -2.40 -6.54
CA VAL A 85 6.96 -2.65 -7.28
C VAL A 85 6.04 -1.44 -7.19
N GLN A 86 5.88 -0.88 -5.99
CA GLN A 86 5.01 0.27 -5.76
C GLN A 86 5.54 1.53 -6.45
N ALA A 87 6.86 1.74 -6.46
CA ALA A 87 7.51 2.83 -7.19
C ALA A 87 7.29 2.74 -8.69
N ARG A 88 7.36 1.53 -9.27
CA ARG A 88 7.08 1.31 -10.69
C ARG A 88 5.62 1.60 -11.03
N ASN A 89 4.68 1.25 -10.14
CA ASN A 89 3.27 1.64 -10.30
C ASN A 89 3.11 3.16 -10.33
N ALA A 90 3.74 3.82 -9.36
CA ALA A 90 3.71 5.27 -9.23
C ALA A 90 4.26 5.98 -10.48
N ALA A 91 5.36 5.46 -11.03
CA ALA A 91 5.98 5.98 -12.24
C ALA A 91 5.07 5.88 -13.47
N LEU A 92 4.33 4.77 -13.61
CA LEU A 92 3.39 4.59 -14.71
C LEU A 92 2.18 5.52 -14.57
N LEU A 93 1.59 5.60 -13.37
CA LEU A 93 0.47 6.49 -13.11
C LEU A 93 0.85 7.96 -13.33
N GLY A 94 2.07 8.37 -12.96
CA GLY A 94 2.58 9.71 -13.24
C GLY A 94 2.78 9.98 -14.73
N ALA A 95 3.30 9.00 -15.48
CA ALA A 95 3.46 9.13 -16.95
C ALA A 95 2.10 9.20 -17.67
N GLU A 96 1.12 8.40 -17.25
CA GLU A 96 -0.25 8.45 -17.77
C GLU A 96 -0.93 9.79 -17.45
N ALA A 97 -0.71 10.34 -16.25
CA ALA A 97 -1.22 11.66 -15.88
C ALA A 97 -0.65 12.78 -16.77
N LEU A 98 0.61 12.66 -17.17
CA LEU A 98 1.27 13.57 -18.14
C LEU A 98 0.86 13.31 -19.60
N ARG A 99 -0.05 12.35 -19.87
CA ARG A 99 -0.44 11.89 -21.22
C ARG A 99 0.75 11.47 -22.08
N GLU A 100 1.82 11.00 -21.47
CA GLU A 100 2.98 10.49 -22.20
C GLU A 100 2.64 9.15 -22.90
N PRO A 101 3.27 8.84 -24.05
CA PRO A 101 3.10 7.57 -24.71
C PRO A 101 3.74 6.44 -23.88
N VAL A 102 2.92 5.74 -23.10
CA VAL A 102 3.36 4.58 -22.32
C VAL A 102 3.34 3.31 -23.20
N PRO A 103 4.45 2.57 -23.31
CA PRO A 103 4.48 1.30 -24.04
C PRO A 103 3.51 0.30 -23.43
N LYS A 104 2.84 -0.50 -24.27
CA LYS A 104 1.92 -1.56 -23.80
C LYS A 104 2.65 -2.89 -23.56
N GLY A 105 2.10 -3.71 -22.68
CA GLY A 105 2.57 -5.09 -22.45
C GLY A 105 3.87 -5.17 -21.64
N LYS A 106 4.74 -6.12 -21.95
CA LYS A 106 5.99 -6.35 -21.18
C LYS A 106 6.93 -5.14 -21.16
N ALA A 107 6.99 -4.39 -22.26
CA ALA A 107 7.81 -3.19 -22.37
C ALA A 107 7.42 -2.09 -21.37
N GLN A 108 6.17 -2.12 -20.86
CA GLN A 108 5.68 -1.20 -19.83
C GLN A 108 6.46 -1.36 -18.51
N ILE A 109 6.81 -2.60 -18.17
CA ILE A 109 7.51 -2.92 -16.92
C ILE A 109 8.95 -2.39 -16.98
N ASP A 110 9.62 -2.56 -18.13
CA ASP A 110 10.99 -2.08 -18.33
C ASP A 110 11.05 -0.56 -18.42
N TYR A 111 10.05 0.07 -19.04
CA TYR A 111 9.88 1.51 -19.02
C TYR A 111 9.75 2.05 -17.58
N ALA A 112 8.85 1.46 -16.77
CA ALA A 112 8.66 1.87 -15.38
C ALA A 112 9.91 1.65 -14.53
N ARG A 113 10.63 0.54 -14.76
CA ARG A 113 11.89 0.23 -14.06
C ARG A 113 12.96 1.28 -14.37
N ARG A 114 13.12 1.67 -15.64
CA ARG A 114 14.08 2.71 -16.05
C ARG A 114 13.75 4.05 -15.44
N ARG A 115 12.49 4.51 -15.53
CA ARG A 115 12.06 5.79 -14.97
C ARG A 115 12.28 5.88 -13.46
N VAL A 116 12.05 4.78 -12.74
CA VAL A 116 12.37 4.68 -11.30
C VAL A 116 13.87 4.78 -11.05
N ALA A 117 14.69 4.05 -11.81
CA ALA A 117 16.14 4.07 -11.65
C ALA A 117 16.77 5.44 -11.98
N GLU A 118 16.18 6.18 -12.92
CA GLU A 118 16.64 7.50 -13.35
C GLU A 118 16.25 8.62 -12.36
N ARG A 119 15.06 8.54 -11.75
CA ARG A 119 14.50 9.64 -10.95
C ARG A 119 14.49 9.41 -9.44
N LEU A 120 14.59 8.16 -8.98
CA LEU A 120 14.61 7.85 -7.57
C LEU A 120 16.00 7.41 -7.11
N PRO A 121 16.45 7.86 -5.93
CA PRO A 121 17.68 7.36 -5.33
C PRO A 121 17.57 5.86 -5.01
N PRO A 122 18.71 5.16 -4.87
CA PRO A 122 18.72 3.73 -4.55
C PRO A 122 18.00 3.47 -3.21
N PRO A 123 17.44 2.25 -3.01
CA PRO A 123 16.59 1.94 -1.86
C PRO A 123 17.14 2.30 -0.46
N PRO A 124 18.45 2.18 -0.17
CA PRO A 124 19.02 2.59 1.11
C PRO A 124 18.90 4.09 1.39
N ALA A 125 19.04 4.92 0.36
CA ALA A 125 18.91 6.37 0.46
C ALA A 125 17.44 6.84 0.40
N LEU A 126 16.57 6.10 -0.28
CA LEU A 126 15.14 6.41 -0.37
C LEU A 126 14.37 6.12 0.93
N SER A 127 14.78 5.08 1.68
CA SER A 127 14.03 4.60 2.84
C SER A 127 13.90 5.63 3.99
N PRO A 128 14.96 6.36 4.38
CA PRO A 128 14.86 7.41 5.39
C PRO A 128 13.91 8.54 4.99
N LEU A 129 13.95 8.95 3.71
CA LEU A 129 13.07 9.99 3.19
C LEU A 129 11.60 9.55 3.18
N ILE A 130 11.31 8.30 2.77
CA ILE A 130 9.96 7.73 2.88
C ILE A 130 9.50 7.66 4.35
N ALA A 131 10.39 7.30 5.27
CA ALA A 131 10.07 7.25 6.70
C ALA A 131 9.75 8.66 7.24
N ALA A 132 10.53 9.68 6.87
CA ALA A 132 10.29 11.08 7.23
C ALA A 132 8.94 11.58 6.69
N ILE A 133 8.63 11.29 5.42
CA ILE A 133 7.34 11.64 4.80
C ILE A 133 6.20 10.98 5.59
N ARG A 134 6.31 9.69 5.90
CA ARG A 134 5.29 8.97 6.68
C ARG A 134 5.14 9.53 8.08
N SER A 135 6.22 9.89 8.77
CA SER A 135 6.12 10.47 10.10
C SER A 135 5.35 11.80 10.08
N VAL A 136 5.67 12.69 9.13
CA VAL A 136 4.95 13.97 8.98
C VAL A 136 3.49 13.70 8.63
N ALA A 137 3.25 12.90 7.59
CA ALA A 137 1.91 12.53 7.13
C ALA A 137 1.03 11.92 8.25
N SER A 138 1.60 11.07 9.11
CA SER A 138 0.88 10.45 10.22
C SER A 138 0.48 11.43 11.32
N ALA A 139 1.24 12.52 11.48
CA ALA A 139 1.05 13.50 12.54
C ALA A 139 0.15 14.68 12.10
N LEU A 140 0.02 14.94 10.78
CA LEU A 140 -0.80 16.03 10.24
C LEU A 140 -2.25 16.07 10.77
N PRO A 141 -3.00 14.95 10.91
CA PRO A 141 -4.35 14.99 11.46
C PRO A 141 -4.46 15.52 12.89
N GLY A 142 -3.40 15.37 13.68
CA GLY A 142 -3.35 15.87 15.06
C GLY A 142 -2.72 17.26 15.17
N TRP A 143 -2.21 17.85 14.08
CA TRP A 143 -1.39 19.06 14.15
C TRP A 143 -2.15 20.29 14.65
N LYS A 144 -3.38 20.48 14.17
CA LYS A 144 -4.25 21.60 14.57
C LYS A 144 -5.32 21.19 15.60
N GLU A 145 -5.37 19.91 15.96
CA GLU A 145 -6.33 19.41 16.94
C GLU A 145 -5.71 19.53 18.35
N PRO A 146 -6.50 19.89 19.38
CA PRO A 146 -6.02 19.90 20.76
C PRO A 146 -5.56 18.51 21.20
N ALA A 147 -4.60 18.47 22.12
CA ALA A 147 -4.05 17.21 22.63
C ALA A 147 -5.17 16.26 23.10
N PRO A 148 -5.16 14.98 22.68
CA PRO A 148 -6.26 14.09 22.94
C PRO A 148 -6.36 13.73 24.42
N GLN A 149 -7.45 14.17 25.06
CA GLN A 149 -7.69 13.96 26.48
C GLN A 149 -8.26 12.57 26.79
N THR A 150 -8.93 11.96 25.81
CA THR A 150 -9.59 10.66 25.97
C THR A 150 -8.96 9.59 25.09
N LEU A 151 -9.09 8.33 25.52
CA LEU A 151 -8.61 7.18 24.75
C LEU A 151 -9.26 7.09 23.35
N PRO A 152 -10.59 7.26 23.17
CA PRO A 152 -11.22 7.23 21.84
C PRO A 152 -10.66 8.29 20.88
N GLN A 153 -10.37 9.49 21.39
CA GLN A 153 -9.78 10.57 20.58
C GLN A 153 -8.36 10.19 20.10
N ARG A 154 -7.56 9.54 20.96
CA ARG A 154 -6.23 9.02 20.57
C ARG A 154 -6.33 7.97 19.47
N TRP A 155 -7.30 7.05 19.56
CA TRP A 155 -7.53 6.04 18.53
C TRP A 155 -7.98 6.66 17.20
N LEU A 156 -8.88 7.65 17.26
CA LEU A 156 -9.35 8.35 16.07
C LEU A 156 -8.20 9.07 15.36
N LEU A 157 -7.36 9.81 16.10
CA LEU A 157 -6.18 10.49 15.54
C LEU A 157 -5.19 9.50 14.92
N GLN A 158 -4.92 8.37 15.60
CA GLN A 158 -4.07 7.32 15.05
C GLN A 158 -4.65 6.70 13.76
N ALA A 159 -5.97 6.47 13.72
CA ALA A 159 -6.64 5.95 12.53
C ALA A 159 -6.56 6.93 11.35
N LYS A 160 -6.79 8.23 11.60
CA LYS A 160 -6.60 9.27 10.58
C LYS A 160 -5.14 9.30 10.11
N GLY A 161 -4.17 9.25 11.02
CA GLY A 161 -2.75 9.21 10.69
C GLY A 161 -2.38 8.01 9.82
N LEU A 162 -2.86 6.82 10.18
CA LEU A 162 -2.66 5.60 9.41
C LEU A 162 -3.22 5.75 7.98
N LEU A 163 -4.45 6.28 7.83
CA LEU A 163 -5.03 6.52 6.52
C LEU A 163 -4.17 7.46 5.68
N VAL A 164 -3.69 8.56 6.26
CA VAL A 164 -2.88 9.54 5.54
C VAL A 164 -1.50 8.97 5.14
N THR A 165 -0.88 8.11 5.95
CA THR A 165 0.39 7.45 5.55
C THR A 165 0.26 6.56 4.32
N THR A 166 -0.95 6.10 4.00
CA THR A 166 -1.15 5.32 2.78
C THR A 166 -1.04 6.16 1.50
N GLU A 167 -1.11 7.50 1.62
CA GLU A 167 -0.90 8.45 0.53
C GLU A 167 0.58 8.67 0.18
N THR A 168 1.53 8.13 0.96
CA THR A 168 2.96 8.21 0.60
C THR A 168 3.25 7.62 -0.78
N LEU A 169 2.46 6.64 -1.24
CA LEU A 169 2.57 6.11 -2.59
C LEU A 169 2.02 7.08 -3.64
N THR A 170 0.90 7.73 -3.34
CA THR A 170 0.33 8.78 -4.20
C THR A 170 1.32 9.94 -4.38
N LEU A 171 2.01 10.35 -3.31
CA LEU A 171 3.10 11.34 -3.35
C LEU A 171 4.24 10.93 -4.28
N LEU A 172 4.57 9.64 -4.31
CA LEU A 172 5.55 9.11 -5.26
C LEU A 172 5.06 9.23 -6.70
N GLY A 173 3.77 8.99 -6.94
CA GLY A 173 3.15 9.18 -8.26
C GLY A 173 3.14 10.65 -8.67
N TYR A 174 2.87 11.54 -7.73
CA TYR A 174 2.92 12.98 -7.91
C TYR A 174 4.32 13.46 -8.32
N HIS A 175 5.38 12.94 -7.70
CA HIS A 175 6.76 13.21 -8.13
C HIS A 175 7.00 12.86 -9.60
N PHE A 176 6.52 11.70 -10.07
CA PHE A 176 6.67 11.30 -11.46
C PHE A 176 5.81 12.08 -12.45
N ALA A 177 4.71 12.66 -11.97
CA ALA A 177 3.85 13.56 -12.72
C ALA A 177 4.42 15.00 -12.79
N GLN A 178 5.47 15.31 -12.03
CA GLN A 178 6.16 16.61 -12.08
C GLN A 178 7.41 16.53 -12.96
N PRO A 179 7.68 17.52 -13.84
CA PRO A 179 8.91 17.56 -14.62
C PRO A 179 10.12 17.91 -13.75
N ALA A 180 11.22 17.17 -13.93
CA ALA A 180 12.60 17.55 -13.52
C ALA A 180 12.82 18.07 -12.08
N ASN A 181 12.07 17.58 -11.09
CA ASN A 181 12.29 17.92 -9.68
C ASN A 181 12.99 16.78 -8.92
N SER A 182 13.78 17.13 -7.89
CA SER A 182 14.29 16.15 -6.94
C SER A 182 13.14 15.52 -6.14
N PHE A 183 13.31 14.27 -5.70
CA PHE A 183 12.26 13.59 -4.94
C PHE A 183 11.93 14.30 -3.62
N ALA A 184 12.94 14.87 -2.93
CA ALA A 184 12.73 15.67 -1.74
C ALA A 184 11.85 16.91 -2.01
N ARG A 185 12.05 17.59 -3.15
CA ARG A 185 11.24 18.77 -3.53
C ARG A 185 9.79 18.39 -3.80
N SER A 186 9.57 17.34 -4.57
CA SER A 186 8.20 16.84 -4.81
C SER A 186 7.53 16.34 -3.52
N ALA A 187 8.30 15.76 -2.60
CA ALA A 187 7.79 15.34 -1.29
C ALA A 187 7.38 16.54 -0.42
N ARG A 188 8.19 17.61 -0.39
CA ARG A 188 7.85 18.86 0.30
C ARG A 188 6.55 19.45 -0.25
N ASP A 189 6.47 19.64 -1.56
CA ASP A 189 5.31 20.28 -2.20
C ASP A 189 4.04 19.42 -2.02
N GLY A 190 4.17 18.10 -2.13
CA GLY A 190 3.07 17.18 -1.88
C GLY A 190 2.62 17.13 -0.41
N LEU A 191 3.53 17.27 0.55
CA LEU A 191 3.20 17.41 1.97
C LEU A 191 2.51 18.75 2.28
N LEU A 192 2.88 19.83 1.59
CA LEU A 192 2.19 21.12 1.69
C LEU A 192 0.76 21.03 1.16
N LEU A 193 0.57 20.41 -0.02
CA LEU A 193 -0.76 20.14 -0.57
C LEU A 193 -1.59 19.27 0.40
N LEU A 194 -0.97 18.25 0.99
CA LEU A 194 -1.61 17.37 1.96
C LEU A 194 -2.04 18.12 3.22
N ALA A 195 -1.19 18.99 3.75
CA ALA A 195 -1.49 19.78 4.94
C ALA A 195 -2.58 20.83 4.67
N ALA A 196 -2.58 21.45 3.49
CA ALA A 196 -3.57 22.44 3.10
C ALA A 196 -4.96 21.82 2.86
N HIS A 197 -5.01 20.66 2.21
CA HIS A 197 -6.26 20.00 1.79
C HIS A 197 -6.58 18.72 2.57
N LEU A 198 -6.10 18.64 3.81
CA LEU A 198 -6.18 17.43 4.64
C LEU A 198 -7.60 16.86 4.76
N PRO A 199 -8.67 17.66 5.02
CA PRO A 199 -10.02 17.12 5.15
C PRO A 199 -10.52 16.46 3.85
N THR A 200 -10.23 17.09 2.71
CA THR A 200 -10.63 16.60 1.38
C THR A 200 -9.90 15.30 1.05
N ILE A 201 -8.59 15.25 1.29
CA ILE A 201 -7.78 14.04 1.05
C ILE A 201 -8.23 12.90 1.96
N LEU A 202 -8.41 13.16 3.25
CA LEU A 202 -8.81 12.15 4.23
C LEU A 202 -10.19 11.56 3.91
N ARG A 203 -11.16 12.40 3.55
CA ARG A 203 -12.52 11.97 3.18
C ARG A 203 -12.48 11.05 1.96
N ASN A 204 -11.82 11.47 0.89
CA ASN A 204 -11.74 10.67 -0.34
C ASN A 204 -10.95 9.37 -0.10
N ARG A 205 -9.88 9.41 0.69
CA ARG A 205 -9.14 8.21 1.07
C ARG A 205 -9.95 7.24 1.92
N LEU A 206 -10.73 7.74 2.87
CA LEU A 206 -11.62 6.90 3.68
C LEU A 206 -12.62 6.15 2.79
N TYR A 207 -13.22 6.85 1.82
CA TYR A 207 -14.14 6.24 0.87
C TYR A 207 -13.48 5.18 -0.01
N LEU A 208 -12.29 5.45 -0.55
CA LEU A 208 -11.54 4.48 -1.36
C LEU A 208 -11.09 3.26 -0.54
N SER A 209 -10.72 3.48 0.73
CA SER A 209 -10.40 2.39 1.65
C SER A 209 -11.63 1.52 1.90
N GLY A 210 -12.78 2.14 2.16
CA GLY A 210 -14.07 1.45 2.30
C GLY A 210 -14.44 0.64 1.06
N PHE A 211 -14.29 1.22 -0.14
CA PHE A 211 -14.48 0.51 -1.41
C PHE A 211 -13.55 -0.70 -1.54
N GLY A 212 -12.26 -0.54 -1.21
CA GLY A 212 -11.29 -1.62 -1.24
C GLY A 212 -11.64 -2.77 -0.29
N TRP A 213 -12.09 -2.44 0.92
CA TRP A 213 -12.54 -3.42 1.89
C TRP A 213 -13.84 -4.10 1.51
N LEU A 214 -14.81 -3.36 0.96
CA LEU A 214 -16.04 -3.91 0.42
C LEU A 214 -15.76 -4.95 -0.67
N GLY A 215 -14.85 -4.64 -1.60
CA GLY A 215 -14.42 -5.61 -2.62
C GLY A 215 -13.71 -6.83 -2.04
N CYS A 216 -12.90 -6.66 -0.98
CA CYS A 216 -12.30 -7.77 -0.24
C CYS A 216 -13.37 -8.69 0.39
N PHE A 217 -14.35 -8.10 1.08
CA PHE A 217 -15.44 -8.85 1.71
C PHE A 217 -16.38 -9.50 0.69
N ALA A 218 -16.55 -8.90 -0.50
CA ALA A 218 -17.30 -9.51 -1.59
C ALA A 218 -16.55 -10.71 -2.22
N ALA A 219 -15.22 -10.62 -2.35
CA ALA A 219 -14.40 -11.72 -2.88
C ALA A 219 -14.26 -12.90 -1.89
N PHE A 220 -14.28 -12.62 -0.59
CA PHE A 220 -14.12 -13.62 0.47
C PHE A 220 -15.08 -14.83 0.36
N PRO A 221 -16.42 -14.68 0.29
CA PRO A 221 -17.32 -15.84 0.23
C PRO A 221 -17.14 -16.66 -1.05
N VAL A 222 -16.81 -16.01 -2.17
CA VAL A 222 -16.55 -16.70 -3.45
C VAL A 222 -15.31 -17.58 -3.33
N LEU A 223 -14.23 -17.05 -2.76
CA LEU A 223 -12.98 -17.80 -2.55
C LEU A 223 -13.14 -18.88 -1.47
N LEU A 224 -13.90 -18.60 -0.43
CA LEU A 224 -14.21 -19.57 0.62
C LEU A 224 -14.96 -20.77 0.04
N ALA A 225 -16.00 -20.53 -0.77
CA ALA A 225 -16.73 -21.59 -1.45
C ALA A 225 -15.81 -22.42 -2.37
N ALA A 226 -14.90 -21.77 -3.10
CA ALA A 226 -13.93 -22.47 -3.94
C ALA A 226 -12.98 -23.36 -3.12
N ILE A 227 -12.44 -22.84 -2.01
CA ILE A 227 -11.54 -23.61 -1.12
C ILE A 227 -12.29 -24.78 -0.47
N GLN A 228 -13.51 -24.55 0.01
CA GLN A 228 -14.35 -25.60 0.60
C GLN A 228 -14.71 -26.67 -0.43
N GLY A 229 -14.99 -26.29 -1.68
CA GLY A 229 -15.23 -27.24 -2.77
C GLY A 229 -14.04 -28.15 -3.03
N ILE A 230 -12.81 -27.63 -2.97
CA ILE A 230 -11.59 -28.44 -3.08
C ILE A 230 -11.43 -29.36 -1.87
N LEU A 231 -11.67 -28.84 -0.66
CA LEU A 231 -11.50 -29.59 0.59
C LEU A 231 -12.56 -30.67 0.79
N ALA A 232 -13.76 -30.53 0.21
CA ALA A 232 -14.83 -31.52 0.33
C ALA A 232 -14.43 -32.89 -0.25
N GLY A 233 -13.46 -32.93 -1.16
CA GLY A 233 -12.88 -34.17 -1.69
C GLY A 233 -11.77 -34.78 -0.83
N LEU A 234 -11.36 -34.14 0.26
CA LEU A 234 -10.24 -34.57 1.10
C LEU A 234 -10.75 -35.05 2.46
N PRO A 235 -10.29 -36.21 2.97
CA PRO A 235 -10.65 -36.71 4.31
C PRO A 235 -9.82 -35.99 5.38
N LEU A 236 -9.95 -34.67 5.45
CA LEU A 236 -9.25 -33.80 6.39
C LEU A 236 -10.30 -32.95 7.11
N ASP A 237 -10.11 -32.73 8.42
CA ASP A 237 -10.81 -31.67 9.14
C ASP A 237 -9.93 -30.40 9.13
N PRO A 238 -10.21 -29.43 8.24
CA PRO A 238 -9.37 -28.26 8.10
C PRO A 238 -9.63 -27.20 9.19
N GLY A 239 -10.63 -27.38 10.06
CA GLY A 239 -10.98 -26.43 11.10
C GLY A 239 -11.15 -25.00 10.58
N ILE A 240 -10.38 -24.05 11.13
CA ILE A 240 -10.44 -22.61 10.76
C ILE A 240 -9.66 -22.26 9.48
N TRP A 241 -8.79 -23.15 8.97
CA TRP A 241 -7.88 -22.86 7.86
C TRP A 241 -8.54 -22.44 6.54
N PRO A 242 -9.71 -22.96 6.13
CA PRO A 242 -10.37 -22.53 4.90
C PRO A 242 -10.69 -21.03 4.94
N TYR A 243 -11.11 -20.52 6.11
CA TYR A 243 -11.39 -19.11 6.33
C TYR A 243 -10.11 -18.26 6.27
N VAL A 244 -9.02 -18.74 6.89
CA VAL A 244 -7.72 -18.05 6.85
C VAL A 244 -7.21 -17.94 5.40
N PHE A 245 -7.25 -19.04 4.64
CA PHE A 245 -6.78 -19.06 3.25
C PHE A 245 -7.68 -18.22 2.33
N ALA A 246 -9.00 -18.29 2.50
CA ALA A 246 -9.94 -17.45 1.75
C ALA A 246 -9.70 -15.97 2.01
N PHE A 247 -9.48 -15.59 3.27
CA PHE A 247 -9.19 -14.21 3.64
C PHE A 247 -7.86 -13.73 3.07
N LEU A 248 -6.80 -14.55 3.13
CA LEU A 248 -5.51 -14.23 2.52
C LEU A 248 -5.65 -13.99 1.02
N LEU A 249 -6.35 -14.87 0.28
CA LEU A 249 -6.55 -14.68 -1.15
C LEU A 249 -7.42 -13.45 -1.45
N ALA A 250 -8.49 -13.20 -0.69
CA ALA A 250 -9.32 -12.00 -0.85
C ALA A 250 -8.48 -10.73 -0.61
N TRP A 251 -7.62 -10.74 0.40
CA TRP A 251 -6.68 -9.66 0.68
C TRP A 251 -5.71 -9.43 -0.49
N THR A 252 -5.22 -10.49 -1.16
CA THR A 252 -4.34 -10.34 -2.32
C THR A 252 -5.04 -9.65 -3.49
N ILE A 253 -6.33 -9.93 -3.71
CA ILE A 253 -7.14 -9.25 -4.73
C ILE A 253 -7.29 -7.77 -4.39
N LYS A 254 -7.60 -7.45 -3.13
CA LYS A 254 -7.66 -6.06 -2.65
C LYS A 254 -6.33 -5.34 -2.87
N ALA A 255 -5.22 -5.93 -2.44
CA ALA A 255 -3.89 -5.32 -2.51
C ALA A 255 -3.37 -5.19 -3.95
N ALA A 256 -3.74 -6.10 -4.84
CA ALA A 256 -3.33 -6.09 -6.24
C ALA A 256 -4.12 -5.07 -7.07
N PHE A 257 -5.44 -5.14 -7.00
CA PHE A 257 -6.34 -4.37 -7.87
C PHE A 257 -6.85 -3.12 -7.16
N LEU A 258 -7.61 -3.29 -6.08
CA LEU A 258 -8.38 -2.21 -5.45
C LEU A 258 -7.48 -1.10 -4.92
N ASP A 259 -6.36 -1.45 -4.31
CA ASP A 259 -5.38 -0.46 -3.82
C ASP A 259 -4.68 0.28 -4.97
N ALA A 260 -4.52 -0.33 -6.14
CA ALA A 260 -3.99 0.35 -7.33
C ALA A 260 -5.01 1.35 -7.90
N ILE A 261 -6.31 0.98 -7.92
CA ILE A 261 -7.39 1.90 -8.31
C ILE A 261 -7.45 3.10 -7.38
N ALA A 262 -7.39 2.84 -6.07
CA ALA A 262 -7.39 3.89 -5.06
C ALA A 262 -6.20 4.85 -5.25
N MET A 263 -5.01 4.31 -5.53
CA MET A 263 -3.81 5.12 -5.80
C MET A 263 -3.96 5.99 -7.06
N ALA A 264 -4.52 5.45 -8.14
CA ALA A 264 -4.75 6.21 -9.37
C ALA A 264 -5.78 7.34 -9.16
N ALA A 265 -6.89 7.04 -8.49
CA ALA A 265 -7.91 8.03 -8.15
C ALA A 265 -7.38 9.13 -7.20
N MET A 266 -6.57 8.77 -6.20
CA MET A 266 -5.93 9.74 -5.32
C MET A 266 -4.92 10.60 -6.07
N LEU A 267 -4.16 10.04 -7.02
CA LEU A 267 -3.21 10.83 -7.82
C LEU A 267 -3.94 11.87 -8.67
N ASP A 268 -5.04 11.48 -9.33
CA ASP A 268 -5.89 12.39 -10.09
C ASP A 268 -6.46 13.52 -9.21
N LEU A 269 -6.87 13.20 -7.97
CA LEU A 269 -7.28 14.21 -6.99
C LEU A 269 -6.13 15.17 -6.64
N PHE A 270 -4.95 14.63 -6.29
CA PHE A 270 -3.78 15.43 -5.92
C PHE A 270 -3.35 16.42 -7.01
N LEU A 271 -3.44 16.02 -8.28
CA LEU A 271 -3.10 16.88 -9.41
C LEU A 271 -4.13 17.98 -9.69
N LYS A 272 -5.37 17.81 -9.21
CA LYS A 272 -6.44 18.81 -9.35
C LYS A 272 -6.50 19.79 -8.18
N LEU A 273 -5.85 19.48 -7.06
CA LEU A 273 -5.85 20.36 -5.90
C LEU A 273 -5.07 21.64 -6.21
N PRO A 274 -5.63 22.82 -5.92
CA PRO A 274 -4.92 24.07 -6.12
C PRO A 274 -3.75 24.17 -5.15
N ALA A 275 -2.68 24.84 -5.60
CA ALA A 275 -1.56 25.19 -4.75
C ALA A 275 -2.06 25.97 -3.51
N PRO A 276 -1.45 25.77 -2.33
CA PRO A 276 -1.85 26.48 -1.12
C PRO A 276 -1.61 27.98 -1.27
N GLU A 277 -2.63 28.80 -0.99
CA GLU A 277 -2.55 30.27 -1.06
C GLU A 277 -1.42 30.83 -0.16
N ASN A 278 -1.27 30.26 1.05
CA ASN A 278 -0.21 30.64 2.01
C ASN A 278 0.91 29.59 2.06
N GLY A 279 1.42 29.16 0.91
CA GLY A 279 2.39 28.07 0.82
C GLY A 279 3.69 28.29 1.61
N SER A 280 4.22 29.52 1.62
CA SER A 280 5.42 29.87 2.38
C SER A 280 5.19 29.80 3.90
N GLU A 281 4.15 30.46 4.39
CA GLU A 281 3.80 30.44 5.83
C GLU A 281 3.51 29.02 6.31
N LEU A 282 2.82 28.22 5.48
CA LEU A 282 2.52 26.82 5.79
C LEU A 282 3.80 25.99 5.85
N SER A 283 4.75 26.22 4.94
CA SER A 283 6.06 25.57 4.94
C SER A 283 6.85 25.91 6.18
N ASP A 284 6.88 27.17 6.59
CA ASP A 284 7.59 27.62 7.79
C ASP A 284 6.96 27.04 9.06
N ALA A 285 5.63 27.00 9.14
CA ALA A 285 4.91 26.38 10.24
C ALA A 285 5.19 24.87 10.34
N LEU A 286 5.17 24.15 9.22
CA LEU A 286 5.50 22.72 9.20
C LEU A 286 6.96 22.45 9.54
N ALA A 287 7.90 23.28 9.07
CA ALA A 287 9.32 23.12 9.38
C ALA A 287 9.62 23.36 10.86
N ARG A 288 8.93 24.32 11.48
CA ARG A 288 9.04 24.58 12.92
C ARG A 288 8.48 23.43 13.76
N ASP A 289 7.33 22.90 13.39
CA ASP A 289 6.59 21.95 14.23
C ASP A 289 7.00 20.49 13.96
N PHE A 290 7.57 20.18 12.78
CA PHE A 290 8.01 18.84 12.39
C PHE A 290 9.49 18.81 11.96
N PRO A 291 10.40 18.28 12.79
CA PRO A 291 11.83 18.23 12.45
C PRO A 291 12.11 17.35 11.22
N ALA A 292 11.29 16.32 11.00
CA ALA A 292 11.35 15.50 9.80
C ALA A 292 11.02 16.30 8.53
N PHE A 293 10.11 17.26 8.58
CA PHE A 293 9.79 18.13 7.45
C PHE A 293 10.94 19.13 7.18
N ALA A 294 11.52 19.71 8.23
CA ALA A 294 12.70 20.57 8.08
C ALA A 294 13.88 19.84 7.41
N GLY A 295 14.10 18.56 7.78
CA GLY A 295 15.11 17.72 7.14
C GLY A 295 14.83 17.43 5.66
N ILE A 296 13.55 17.37 5.25
CA ILE A 296 13.16 17.25 3.83
C ILE A 296 13.48 18.56 3.10
N CYS A 297 13.12 19.71 3.67
CA CYS A 297 13.42 21.02 3.09
C CYS A 297 14.92 21.26 2.92
N ALA A 298 15.75 20.87 3.89
CA ALA A 298 17.21 21.01 3.75
C ALA A 298 17.79 20.19 2.57
N GLN A 299 17.14 19.10 2.17
CA GLN A 299 17.53 18.29 1.02
C GLN A 299 17.00 18.84 -0.32
N THR A 300 16.13 19.86 -0.32
CA THR A 300 15.63 20.48 -1.56
C THR A 300 16.54 21.55 -2.15
N ASP A 301 17.50 22.02 -1.34
CA ASP A 301 18.41 23.14 -1.65
C ASP A 301 19.79 22.66 -2.13
N ILE A 302 19.96 21.33 -2.24
CA ILE A 302 21.13 20.63 -2.81
C ILE A 302 20.76 20.12 -4.20
#